data_AF-A0A6A6MI45-F1
#
_entry.id   AF-A0A6A6MI45-F1
#
_cell.length_a   1.000
_cell.length_b   1.000
_cell.length_c   1.000
_cell.angle_alpha   90.00
_cell.angle_beta   90.00
_cell.angle_gamma   90.00
#
_symmetry.space_group_name_H-M   'P 1'
#
loop_
_entity.id
_entity.type
_entity.pdbx_description
1 polymer ?
#
loop_
_entity_poly.entity_id
_entity_poly.type
_entity_poly.pdbx_seq_one_letter_code
_entity_poly.pdbx_strand_id
1 'polypeptide(L)'
;MRINGTTQSSVASHLAESIAGAMTIRAFGLEDRFFLKNLDLIDRNASPYFHNFSASEWFILRLEILCAIVLSSTTLAMALLQVGSSSSGIIGMEMSYGLSLNIFLVVSLQLQCLLANLIVSVERLEQYMHIPSEAPEIIESNRPEPNWPAVGKVEIHNVKVRYRPNAPLVLHGICCTIEGGYKIGIVGRTGSGKTTLISALFRLVEATEGEILVDGLNISTIGLHDLRSHFAIIPQDPTLFVGSVRYNLDPLLEHTDQEIWEVLEKCQLRAVIQEKEDGLNSVGKLIEYDEPLKLMSREGSLFGQLVREYWSRTSNSSN
;
A
#
# COMPACT_ATOMS: atom_id res chain seq x y z
N MET A 1 -14.77 17.79 -3.37
CA MET A 1 -14.08 16.50 -3.13
C MET A 1 -12.59 16.60 -2.73
N ARG A 2 -11.76 17.46 -3.36
CA ARG A 2 -10.30 17.51 -3.10
C ARG A 2 -9.94 17.82 -1.63
N ILE A 3 -10.48 18.91 -1.07
CA ILE A 3 -10.24 19.31 0.32
C ILE A 3 -10.75 18.25 1.30
N ASN A 4 -11.97 17.72 1.07
CA ASN A 4 -12.54 16.63 1.87
C ASN A 4 -11.64 15.38 1.88
N GLY A 5 -11.07 15.01 0.74
CA GLY A 5 -10.15 13.87 0.67
C GLY A 5 -8.88 14.10 1.49
N THR A 6 -8.30 15.30 1.44
CA THR A 6 -7.09 15.64 2.22
C THR A 6 -7.36 15.73 3.72
N THR A 7 -8.49 16.30 4.14
CA THR A 7 -8.87 16.41 5.55
C THR A 7 -9.26 15.05 6.13
N GLN A 8 -10.03 14.25 5.40
CA GLN A 8 -10.41 12.90 5.81
C GLN A 8 -9.19 11.98 5.91
N SER A 9 -8.22 12.08 4.98
CA SER A 9 -6.96 11.34 5.09
C SER A 9 -6.20 11.71 6.36
N SER A 10 -6.17 12.99 6.73
CA SER A 10 -5.48 13.45 7.94
C SER A 10 -6.11 12.88 9.22
N VAL A 11 -7.45 12.81 9.28
CA VAL A 11 -8.18 12.17 10.38
C VAL A 11 -7.83 10.67 10.45
N ALA A 12 -7.91 9.96 9.33
CA ALA A 12 -7.61 8.53 9.27
C ALA A 12 -6.17 8.22 9.67
N SER A 13 -5.20 8.98 9.17
CA SER A 13 -3.78 8.83 9.53
C SER A 13 -3.54 9.09 11.01
N HIS A 14 -4.13 10.14 11.59
CA HIS A 14 -4.00 10.45 13.01
C HIS A 14 -4.57 9.34 13.89
N LEU A 15 -5.71 8.77 13.52
CA LEU A 15 -6.32 7.64 14.23
C LEU A 15 -5.43 6.38 14.14
N ALA A 16 -4.91 6.06 12.95
CA ALA A 16 -4.02 4.92 12.77
C ALA A 16 -2.74 5.05 13.62
N GLU A 17 -2.12 6.24 13.63
CA GLU A 17 -0.94 6.54 14.46
C GLU A 17 -1.26 6.46 15.95
N SER A 18 -2.42 6.97 16.37
CA SER A 18 -2.85 6.93 17.78
C SER A 18 -3.10 5.50 18.26
N ILE A 19 -3.66 4.64 17.42
CA ILE A 19 -3.89 3.22 17.74
C ILE A 19 -2.55 2.48 17.85
N ALA A 20 -1.66 2.66 16.86
CA ALA A 20 -0.33 2.06 16.88
C ALA A 20 0.51 2.52 18.08
N GLY A 21 0.38 3.79 18.48
CA GLY A 21 1.09 4.41 19.60
C GLY A 21 0.35 4.41 20.94
N ALA A 22 -0.76 3.69 21.09
CA ALA A 22 -1.66 3.82 22.24
C ALA A 22 -0.96 3.54 23.59
N MET A 23 -0.01 2.61 23.61
CA MET A 23 0.78 2.32 24.82
C MET A 23 1.68 3.50 25.21
N THR A 24 2.38 4.08 24.23
CA THR A 24 3.26 5.24 24.45
C THR A 24 2.46 6.47 24.90
N ILE A 25 1.30 6.74 24.28
CA ILE A 25 0.45 7.88 24.64
C ILE A 25 -0.01 7.77 26.10
N ARG A 26 -0.45 6.58 26.51
CA ARG A 26 -0.88 6.32 27.90
C ARG A 26 0.28 6.38 28.89
N ALA A 27 1.45 5.86 28.51
CA ALA A 27 2.63 5.90 29.36
C ALA A 27 3.08 7.33 29.69
N PHE A 28 2.91 8.28 28.77
CA PHE A 28 3.23 9.70 28.98
C PHE A 28 2.04 10.53 29.49
N GLY A 29 0.84 9.97 29.67
CA GLY A 29 -0.35 10.70 30.13
C GLY A 29 -0.80 11.83 29.19
N LEU A 30 -0.68 11.62 27.87
CA LEU A 30 -0.96 12.63 26.84
C LEU A 30 -2.28 12.41 26.10
N GLU A 31 -3.21 11.63 26.66
CA GLU A 31 -4.49 11.27 26.04
C GLU A 31 -5.32 12.50 25.66
N ASP A 32 -5.46 13.47 26.56
CA ASP A 32 -6.24 14.68 26.33
C ASP A 32 -5.72 15.50 25.14
N ARG A 33 -4.39 15.57 24.98
CA ARG A 33 -3.77 16.28 23.85
C ARG A 33 -4.11 15.62 22.53
N PHE A 34 -4.06 14.29 22.47
CA PHE A 34 -4.42 13.54 21.26
C PHE A 34 -5.93 13.61 21.00
N PHE A 35 -6.76 13.58 22.04
CA PHE A 35 -8.20 13.71 21.92
C PHE A 35 -8.60 15.08 21.36
N LEU A 36 -8.07 16.18 21.91
CA LEU A 36 -8.32 17.54 21.43
C LEU A 36 -7.84 17.72 19.98
N LYS A 37 -6.68 17.17 19.63
CA LYS A 37 -6.18 17.20 18.25
C LYS A 37 -7.10 16.43 17.30
N ASN A 38 -7.64 15.29 17.73
CA ASN A 38 -8.59 14.53 16.93
C ASN A 38 -9.89 15.31 16.69
N LEU A 39 -10.40 16.02 17.71
CA LEU A 39 -11.55 16.91 17.56
C LEU A 39 -11.29 18.05 16.55
N ASP A 40 -10.16 18.74 16.65
CA ASP A 40 -9.78 19.78 15.67
C ASP A 40 -9.70 19.23 14.23
N LEU A 41 -9.19 18.03 14.04
CA LEU A 41 -9.15 17.38 12.72
C LEU A 41 -10.56 17.03 12.21
N ILE A 42 -11.47 16.57 13.09
CA ILE A 42 -12.87 16.29 12.74
C ILE A 42 -13.58 17.59 12.35
N ASP A 43 -13.42 18.66 13.13
CA ASP A 43 -14.04 19.96 12.86
C ASP A 43 -13.56 20.55 11.53
N ARG A 44 -12.25 20.46 11.26
CA ARG A 44 -11.67 20.86 9.96
C ARG A 44 -12.18 20.05 8.80
N ASN A 45 -12.52 18.78 9.02
CA ASN A 45 -13.13 17.94 7.99
C ASN A 45 -14.63 18.27 7.79
N ALA A 46 -15.35 18.60 8.86
CA ALA A 46 -16.78 18.92 8.81
C ALA A 46 -17.06 20.31 8.21
N SER A 47 -16.21 21.30 8.46
CA SER A 47 -16.41 22.68 7.99
C SER A 47 -16.59 22.80 6.46
N PRO A 48 -15.74 22.20 5.60
CA PRO A 48 -15.93 22.23 4.15
C PRO A 48 -17.26 21.61 3.70
N TYR A 49 -17.72 20.56 4.38
CA TYR A 49 -19.02 19.94 4.10
C TYR A 49 -20.16 20.91 4.40
N PHE A 50 -20.12 21.58 5.55
CA PHE A 50 -21.11 22.58 5.93
C PHE A 50 -21.16 23.76 4.96
N HIS A 51 -20.00 24.27 4.53
CA HIS A 51 -19.94 25.36 3.54
C HIS A 51 -20.47 24.92 2.18
N ASN A 52 -20.17 23.70 1.73
CA ASN A 52 -20.67 23.18 0.47
C ASN A 52 -22.19 22.94 0.51
N PHE A 53 -22.70 22.40 1.61
CA PHE A 53 -24.14 22.28 1.84
C PHE A 53 -24.83 23.64 1.81
N SER A 54 -24.31 24.61 2.57
CA SER A 54 -24.86 25.97 2.62
C SER A 54 -24.85 26.67 1.25
N ALA A 55 -23.78 26.50 0.48
CA ALA A 55 -23.67 27.05 -0.87
C ALA A 55 -24.68 26.39 -1.84
N SER A 56 -24.88 25.09 -1.71
CA SER A 56 -25.84 24.33 -2.52
C SER A 56 -27.27 24.76 -2.24
N GLU A 57 -27.66 24.86 -0.97
CA GLU A 57 -28.97 25.33 -0.55
C GLU A 57 -29.22 26.78 -0.97
N TRP A 58 -28.24 27.66 -0.79
CA TRP A 58 -28.34 29.04 -1.24
C TRP A 58 -28.58 29.16 -2.74
N PHE A 59 -27.88 28.34 -3.53
CA PHE A 59 -28.04 28.31 -4.99
C PHE A 59 -29.43 27.79 -5.41
N ILE A 60 -29.91 26.71 -4.77
CA ILE A 60 -31.26 26.16 -4.99
C ILE A 60 -32.33 27.22 -4.70
N LEU A 61 -32.26 27.88 -3.53
CA LEU A 61 -33.19 28.94 -3.15
C LEU A 61 -33.25 30.05 -4.19
N ARG A 62 -32.09 30.52 -4.69
CA ARG A 62 -32.02 31.58 -5.70
C ARG A 62 -32.66 31.15 -7.01
N LEU A 63 -32.44 29.91 -7.43
CA LEU A 63 -33.00 29.36 -8.65
C LEU A 63 -34.52 29.18 -8.56
N GLU A 64 -35.02 28.69 -7.42
CA GLU A 64 -36.46 28.57 -7.18
C GLU A 64 -37.17 29.93 -7.18
N ILE A 65 -36.57 30.96 -6.56
CA ILE A 65 -37.11 32.32 -6.60
C ILE A 65 -37.18 32.83 -8.04
N LEU A 66 -36.14 32.62 -8.86
CA LEU A 66 -36.16 33.03 -10.27
C LEU A 66 -37.24 32.29 -11.07
N CYS A 67 -37.37 30.98 -10.89
CA CYS A 67 -38.44 30.18 -11.49
C CYS A 67 -39.82 30.68 -11.08
N ALA A 68 -40.03 30.98 -9.79
CA ALA A 68 -41.29 31.50 -9.27
C ALA A 68 -41.62 32.89 -9.86
N ILE A 69 -40.63 33.76 -10.02
CA ILE A 69 -40.80 35.07 -10.69
C ILE A 69 -41.20 34.88 -12.14
N VAL A 70 -40.53 33.99 -12.88
CA VAL A 70 -40.86 33.71 -14.28
C VAL A 70 -42.28 33.18 -14.39
N LEU A 71 -42.64 32.14 -13.63
CA LEU A 71 -43.98 31.55 -13.66
C LEU A 71 -45.09 32.53 -13.25
N SER A 72 -44.88 33.29 -12.19
CA SER A 72 -45.87 34.30 -11.77
C SER A 72 -46.02 35.40 -12.81
N SER A 73 -44.92 35.84 -13.45
CA SER A 73 -44.97 36.86 -14.50
C SER A 73 -45.67 36.37 -15.77
N THR A 74 -45.44 35.12 -16.19
CA THR A 74 -46.07 34.55 -17.39
C THR A 74 -47.56 34.31 -17.15
N THR A 75 -47.93 33.74 -15.99
CA THR A 75 -49.33 33.53 -15.62
C THR A 75 -50.08 34.86 -15.48
N LEU A 76 -49.45 35.88 -14.89
CA LEU A 76 -50.05 37.23 -14.79
C LEU A 76 -50.24 37.87 -16.17
N ALA A 77 -49.24 37.77 -17.05
CA ALA A 77 -49.33 38.30 -18.41
C ALA A 77 -50.46 37.62 -19.20
N MET A 78 -50.59 36.29 -19.11
CA MET A 78 -51.68 35.56 -19.77
C MET A 78 -53.05 35.89 -19.20
N ALA A 79 -53.15 36.13 -17.89
CA ALA A 79 -54.40 36.57 -17.25
C ALA A 79 -54.83 37.98 -17.68
N LEU A 80 -53.87 38.91 -17.83
CA LEU A 80 -54.15 40.31 -18.20
C LEU A 80 -54.43 40.50 -19.69
N LEU A 81 -53.80 39.73 -20.57
CA LEU A 81 -53.90 39.90 -22.02
C LEU A 81 -55.20 39.35 -22.63
N GLN A 82 -56.11 38.76 -21.84
CA GLN A 82 -57.38 38.16 -22.29
C GLN A 82 -57.24 37.43 -23.64
N VAL A 83 -56.27 36.52 -23.73
CA VAL A 83 -56.20 35.57 -24.85
C VAL A 83 -57.55 34.85 -24.88
N GLY A 84 -58.20 34.79 -26.05
CA GLY A 84 -59.64 34.50 -26.20
C GLY A 84 -60.20 33.24 -25.52
N SER A 85 -61.47 32.95 -25.75
CA SER A 85 -62.30 31.94 -25.04
C SER A 85 -61.74 30.50 -24.88
N SER A 86 -60.60 30.20 -25.52
CA SER A 86 -59.82 28.95 -25.41
C SER A 86 -58.63 29.00 -24.42
N SER A 87 -58.44 30.09 -23.65
CA SER A 87 -57.20 30.34 -22.89
C SER A 87 -57.05 29.60 -21.55
N SER A 88 -58.15 29.16 -20.93
CA SER A 88 -58.10 28.48 -19.61
C SER A 88 -57.27 27.19 -19.63
N GLY A 89 -57.38 26.40 -20.72
CA GLY A 89 -56.59 25.17 -20.88
C GLY A 89 -55.09 25.43 -21.04
N ILE A 90 -54.71 26.51 -21.72
CA ILE A 90 -53.31 26.88 -21.96
C ILE A 90 -52.65 27.35 -20.65
N ILE A 91 -53.37 28.14 -19.83
CA ILE A 91 -52.87 28.59 -18.52
C ILE A 91 -52.69 27.39 -17.56
N GLY A 92 -53.62 26.43 -17.58
CA GLY A 92 -53.48 25.20 -16.80
C GLY A 92 -52.29 24.34 -17.24
N MET A 93 -52.03 24.26 -18.55
CA MET A 93 -50.84 23.59 -19.11
C MET A 93 -49.54 24.32 -18.73
N GLU A 94 -49.51 25.65 -18.83
CA GLU A 94 -48.36 26.48 -18.43
C GLU A 94 -47.99 26.24 -16.97
N MET A 95 -48.97 26.29 -16.06
CA MET A 95 -48.74 26.10 -14.63
C MET A 95 -48.24 24.69 -14.31
N SER A 96 -48.82 23.67 -14.97
CA SER A 96 -48.43 22.27 -14.80
C SER A 96 -47.00 22.00 -15.30
N TYR A 97 -46.65 22.53 -16.47
CA TYR A 97 -45.29 22.39 -17.02
C TYR A 97 -44.28 23.25 -16.27
N GLY A 98 -44.68 24.45 -15.85
CA GLY A 98 -43.84 25.36 -15.09
C GLY A 98 -43.35 24.78 -13.76
N LEU A 99 -44.29 24.22 -12.98
CA LEU A 99 -43.96 23.52 -11.73
C LEU A 99 -43.06 22.30 -11.99
N SER A 100 -43.34 21.54 -13.05
CA SER A 100 -42.55 20.36 -13.42
C SER A 100 -41.12 20.74 -13.85
N LEU A 101 -40.96 21.84 -14.59
CA LEU A 101 -39.67 22.36 -15.04
C LEU A 101 -38.79 22.82 -13.87
N ASN A 102 -39.39 23.43 -12.84
CA ASN A 102 -38.67 23.84 -11.65
C ASN A 102 -37.99 22.65 -10.95
N ILE A 103 -38.75 21.57 -10.71
CA ILE A 103 -38.23 20.33 -10.11
C ILE A 103 -37.12 19.75 -10.98
N PHE A 104 -37.33 19.70 -12.30
CA PHE A 104 -36.33 19.18 -13.23
C PHE A 104 -35.02 19.98 -13.22
N LEU A 105 -35.09 21.32 -13.16
CA LEU A 105 -33.92 22.19 -13.10
C LEU A 105 -33.09 21.96 -11.83
N VAL A 106 -33.75 21.88 -10.67
CA VAL A 106 -33.07 21.62 -9.38
C VAL A 106 -32.35 20.27 -9.41
N VAL A 107 -33.05 19.20 -9.84
CA VAL A 107 -32.46 17.86 -9.93
C VAL A 107 -31.32 17.81 -10.94
N SER A 108 -31.46 18.44 -12.11
CA SER A 108 -30.42 18.49 -13.13
C SER A 108 -29.14 19.14 -12.61
N LEU A 109 -29.26 20.26 -11.90
CA LEU A 109 -28.10 20.96 -11.34
C LEU A 109 -27.42 20.15 -10.22
N GLN A 110 -28.20 19.54 -9.33
CA GLN A 110 -27.66 18.63 -8.32
C GLN A 110 -26.90 17.47 -8.98
N LEU A 111 -27.44 16.90 -10.06
CA LEU A 111 -26.79 15.82 -10.81
C LEU A 111 -25.48 16.29 -11.47
N GLN A 112 -25.43 17.50 -12.04
CA GLN A 112 -24.21 18.08 -12.60
C GLN A 112 -23.14 18.31 -11.52
N CYS A 113 -23.52 18.84 -10.35
CA CYS A 113 -22.61 19.01 -9.23
C CYS A 113 -22.10 17.67 -8.69
N LEU A 114 -22.96 16.64 -8.64
CA LEU A 114 -22.57 15.29 -8.26
C LEU A 114 -21.58 14.70 -9.27
N LEU A 115 -21.87 14.79 -10.56
CA LEU A 115 -21.00 14.31 -11.63
C LEU A 115 -19.62 14.99 -11.60
N ALA A 116 -19.60 16.31 -11.45
CA ALA A 116 -18.36 17.09 -11.33
C ALA A 116 -17.55 16.74 -10.08
N ASN A 117 -18.18 16.26 -9.00
CA ASN A 117 -17.45 15.71 -7.87
C ASN A 117 -16.91 14.30 -8.17
N LEU A 118 -17.72 13.41 -8.75
CA LEU A 118 -17.34 12.03 -9.03
C LEU A 118 -16.20 11.90 -10.04
N ILE A 119 -16.12 12.78 -11.05
CA ILE A 119 -15.06 12.74 -12.07
C ILE A 119 -13.65 12.94 -11.47
N VAL A 120 -13.54 13.62 -10.31
CA VAL A 120 -12.26 13.78 -9.60
C VAL A 120 -11.70 12.44 -9.13
N SER A 121 -12.54 11.46 -8.83
CA SER A 121 -12.08 10.09 -8.49
C SER A 121 -11.46 9.40 -9.71
N VAL A 122 -12.05 9.60 -10.89
CA VAL A 122 -11.53 9.03 -12.15
C VAL A 122 -10.20 9.69 -12.52
N GLU A 123 -10.09 11.01 -12.41
CA GLU A 123 -8.84 11.75 -12.59
C GLU A 123 -7.72 11.19 -11.69
N ARG A 124 -8.02 10.83 -10.43
CA ARG A 124 -7.03 10.22 -9.52
C ARG A 124 -6.59 8.84 -9.95
N LEU A 125 -7.52 7.99 -10.42
CA LEU A 125 -7.17 6.68 -10.96
C LEU A 125 -6.26 6.83 -12.17
N GLU A 126 -6.58 7.77 -13.06
CA GLU A 126 -5.78 8.10 -14.24
C GLU A 126 -4.36 8.54 -13.85
N GLN A 127 -4.20 9.36 -12.81
CA GLN A 127 -2.87 9.73 -12.29
C GLN A 127 -2.05 8.52 -11.83
N TYR A 128 -2.67 7.55 -11.14
CA TYR A 128 -1.97 6.34 -10.69
C TYR A 128 -1.64 5.38 -11.84
N MET A 129 -2.38 5.41 -12.96
CA MET A 129 -2.09 4.58 -14.13
C MET A 129 -0.82 5.03 -14.88
N HIS A 130 -0.37 6.27 -14.70
CA HIS A 130 0.77 6.85 -15.42
C HIS A 130 2.05 6.95 -14.58
N ILE A 131 2.08 6.37 -13.39
CA ILE A 131 3.31 6.31 -12.58
C ILE A 131 4.35 5.42 -13.27
N PRO A 132 5.65 5.74 -13.16
CA PRO A 132 6.70 4.90 -13.72
C PRO A 132 6.65 3.51 -13.08
N SER A 133 6.42 2.50 -13.91
CA SER A 133 6.46 1.10 -13.49
C SER A 133 7.89 0.67 -13.19
N GLU A 134 8.02 -0.37 -12.37
CA GLU A 134 9.24 -1.15 -12.28
C GLU A 134 9.59 -1.78 -13.64
N ALA A 135 10.83 -2.29 -13.76
CA ALA A 135 11.26 -3.02 -14.95
C ALA A 135 10.35 -4.22 -15.25
N PRO A 136 10.27 -4.69 -16.51
CA PRO A 136 9.41 -5.81 -16.88
C PRO A 136 9.69 -7.08 -16.06
N GLU A 137 8.62 -7.80 -15.72
CA GLU A 137 8.71 -9.09 -15.02
C GLU A 137 9.46 -10.13 -15.86
N ILE A 138 9.19 -10.16 -17.16
CA ILE A 138 9.76 -11.11 -18.12
C ILE A 138 10.32 -10.33 -19.32
N ILE A 139 11.53 -10.69 -19.73
CA ILE A 139 12.18 -10.16 -20.93
C ILE A 139 12.51 -11.33 -21.86
N GLU A 140 11.60 -11.63 -22.79
CA GLU A 140 11.70 -12.81 -23.68
C GLU A 140 13.01 -12.86 -24.48
N SER A 141 13.57 -11.70 -24.83
CA SER A 141 14.83 -11.61 -25.59
C SER A 141 16.07 -12.03 -24.79
N ASN A 142 15.99 -12.09 -23.45
CA ASN A 142 17.15 -12.32 -22.59
C ASN A 142 16.78 -13.11 -21.33
N ARG A 143 16.04 -14.22 -21.53
CA ARG A 143 15.76 -15.15 -20.44
C ARG A 143 16.98 -16.02 -20.16
N PRO A 144 17.30 -16.26 -18.88
CA PRO A 144 18.38 -17.17 -18.53
C PRO A 144 17.99 -18.61 -18.89
N GLU A 145 18.99 -19.48 -19.01
CA GLU A 145 18.73 -20.92 -19.16
C GLU A 145 17.99 -21.48 -17.94
N PRO A 146 17.17 -22.54 -18.07
CA PRO A 146 16.39 -23.09 -16.96
C PRO A 146 17.19 -23.61 -15.76
N ASN A 147 18.49 -23.84 -15.94
CA ASN A 147 19.42 -24.29 -14.90
C ASN A 147 20.15 -23.13 -14.21
N TRP A 148 19.90 -21.89 -14.61
CA TRP A 148 20.55 -20.72 -14.05
C TRP A 148 19.88 -20.33 -12.72
N PRO A 149 20.64 -19.90 -11.71
CA PRO A 149 22.09 -19.92 -11.63
C PRO A 149 22.62 -21.34 -11.34
N ALA A 150 23.65 -21.77 -12.08
CA ALA A 150 24.20 -23.12 -11.98
C ALA A 150 25.33 -23.21 -10.94
N VAL A 151 26.16 -22.18 -10.84
CA VAL A 151 27.33 -22.13 -9.93
C VAL A 151 27.04 -21.16 -8.78
N GLY A 152 26.30 -20.07 -9.04
CA GLY A 152 25.98 -19.04 -8.06
C GLY A 152 27.14 -18.08 -7.81
N LYS A 153 27.99 -17.84 -8.80
CA LYS A 153 29.06 -16.84 -8.75
C LYS A 153 28.45 -15.44 -8.93
N VAL A 154 28.74 -14.51 -8.03
CA VAL A 154 28.24 -13.12 -8.11
C VAL A 154 29.41 -12.15 -8.23
N GLU A 155 29.43 -11.34 -9.29
CA GLU A 155 30.46 -10.34 -9.55
C GLU A 155 29.84 -8.95 -9.53
N ILE A 156 30.39 -8.08 -8.68
CA ILE A 156 29.93 -6.71 -8.50
C ILE A 156 31.04 -5.79 -9.01
N HIS A 157 30.72 -4.97 -10.00
CA HIS A 157 31.68 -4.10 -10.66
C HIS A 157 31.29 -2.63 -10.53
N ASN A 158 32.00 -1.90 -9.66
CA ASN A 158 31.87 -0.46 -9.43
C ASN A 158 30.42 0.00 -9.18
N VAL A 159 29.67 -0.79 -8.40
CA VAL A 159 28.25 -0.54 -8.19
C VAL A 159 28.02 0.67 -7.30
N LYS A 160 27.23 1.62 -7.81
CA LYS A 160 26.79 2.82 -7.10
C LYS A 160 25.28 2.85 -7.02
N VAL A 161 24.73 3.14 -5.84
CA VAL A 161 23.28 3.09 -5.59
C VAL A 161 22.82 4.36 -4.88
N ARG A 162 21.69 4.92 -5.34
CA ARG A 162 20.91 5.95 -4.63
C ARG A 162 19.43 5.61 -4.70
N TYR A 163 18.67 5.98 -3.67
CA TYR A 163 17.22 5.73 -3.62
C TYR A 163 16.40 6.75 -4.43
N ARG A 164 16.93 7.94 -4.67
CA ARG A 164 16.27 8.99 -5.46
C ARG A 164 17.30 9.65 -6.37
N PRO A 165 16.92 10.10 -7.58
CA PRO A 165 17.85 10.78 -8.49
C PRO A 165 18.60 11.94 -7.84
N ASN A 166 17.90 12.74 -7.03
CA ASN A 166 18.44 13.92 -6.34
C ASN A 166 18.98 13.64 -4.94
N ALA A 167 19.05 12.37 -4.51
CA ALA A 167 19.61 11.99 -3.21
C ALA A 167 21.11 11.64 -3.33
N PRO A 168 21.88 11.76 -2.24
CA PRO A 168 23.25 11.31 -2.22
C PRO A 168 23.35 9.80 -2.50
N LEU A 169 24.50 9.38 -3.03
CA LEU A 169 24.84 7.96 -3.15
C LEU A 169 24.96 7.33 -1.77
N VAL A 170 24.41 6.12 -1.62
CA VAL A 170 24.51 5.29 -0.43
C VAL A 170 25.64 4.27 -0.58
N LEU A 171 25.77 3.69 -1.77
CA LEU A 171 26.89 2.81 -2.15
C LEU A 171 27.80 3.54 -3.14
N HIS A 172 29.11 3.49 -2.90
CA HIS A 172 30.12 4.27 -3.62
C HIS A 172 31.12 3.37 -4.36
N GLY A 173 30.67 2.69 -5.41
CA GLY A 173 31.57 1.94 -6.30
C GLY A 173 32.06 0.64 -5.67
N ILE A 174 31.12 -0.19 -5.21
CA ILE A 174 31.45 -1.49 -4.62
C ILE A 174 31.99 -2.42 -5.71
N CYS A 175 33.15 -3.02 -5.45
CA CYS A 175 33.75 -4.06 -6.28
C CYS A 175 34.01 -5.30 -5.43
N CYS A 176 33.38 -6.42 -5.74
CA CYS A 176 33.67 -7.70 -5.09
C CYS A 176 33.22 -8.88 -5.94
N THR A 177 33.88 -10.01 -5.76
CA THR A 177 33.51 -11.29 -6.39
C THR A 177 33.22 -12.31 -5.31
N ILE A 178 32.06 -12.95 -5.41
CA ILE A 178 31.57 -14.02 -4.55
C ILE A 178 31.62 -15.30 -5.39
N GLU A 179 32.49 -16.23 -5.02
CA GLU A 179 32.60 -17.50 -5.72
C GLU A 179 31.44 -18.45 -5.37
N GLY A 180 31.05 -19.29 -6.34
CA GLY A 180 29.97 -20.25 -6.16
C GLY A 180 30.23 -21.24 -5.02
N GLY A 181 29.21 -21.49 -4.19
CA GLY A 181 29.29 -22.39 -3.03
C GLY A 181 29.95 -21.80 -1.78
N TYR A 182 30.40 -20.54 -1.83
CA TYR A 182 31.01 -19.88 -0.68
C TYR A 182 29.95 -19.30 0.25
N LYS A 183 30.18 -19.39 1.56
CA LYS A 183 29.37 -18.72 2.58
C LYS A 183 30.08 -17.44 3.01
N ILE A 184 29.49 -16.29 2.70
CA ILE A 184 30.10 -14.98 2.96
C ILE A 184 29.28 -14.23 4.01
N GLY A 185 29.98 -13.67 5.00
CA GLY A 185 29.39 -12.77 6.01
C GLY A 185 29.72 -11.32 5.68
N ILE A 186 28.70 -10.46 5.62
CA ILE A 186 28.86 -9.01 5.42
C ILE A 186 28.67 -8.32 6.77
N VAL A 187 29.73 -7.69 7.29
CA VAL A 187 29.71 -6.99 8.58
C VAL A 187 29.96 -5.49 8.39
N GLY A 188 29.39 -4.68 9.28
CA GLY A 188 29.55 -3.22 9.26
C GLY A 188 28.59 -2.54 10.21
N ARG A 189 28.86 -1.27 10.54
CA ARG A 189 27.98 -0.48 11.43
C ARG A 189 26.56 -0.35 10.88
N THR A 190 25.58 -0.11 11.75
CA THR A 190 24.22 0.24 11.32
C THR A 190 24.26 1.46 10.38
N GLY A 191 23.51 1.41 9.28
CA GLY A 191 23.52 2.46 8.26
C GLY A 191 24.67 2.39 7.24
N SER A 192 25.55 1.38 7.30
CA SER A 192 26.67 1.24 6.36
C SER A 192 26.29 0.76 4.94
N GLY A 193 25.00 0.67 4.61
CA GLY A 193 24.53 0.23 3.29
C GLY A 193 24.43 -1.29 3.06
N LYS A 194 24.54 -2.13 4.09
CA LYS A 194 24.40 -3.61 3.97
C LYS A 194 23.05 -4.01 3.35
N THR A 195 21.95 -3.52 3.92
CA THR A 195 20.61 -3.77 3.40
C THR A 195 20.44 -3.22 1.99
N THR A 196 21.03 -2.05 1.70
CA THR A 196 21.01 -1.45 0.35
C THR A 196 21.74 -2.32 -0.68
N LEU A 197 22.85 -2.97 -0.32
CA LEU A 197 23.53 -3.91 -1.19
C LEU A 197 22.65 -5.13 -1.52
N ILE A 198 21.95 -5.67 -0.52
CA ILE A 198 20.98 -6.75 -0.71
C ILE A 198 19.82 -6.28 -1.60
N SER A 199 19.28 -5.08 -1.36
CA SER A 199 18.22 -4.50 -2.20
C SER A 199 18.66 -4.34 -3.66
N ALA A 200 19.92 -3.98 -3.91
CA ALA A 200 20.47 -3.88 -5.27
C ALA A 200 20.62 -5.26 -5.95
N LEU A 201 21.03 -6.30 -5.20
CA LEU A 201 21.10 -7.68 -5.71
C LEU A 201 19.74 -8.21 -6.16
N PHE A 202 18.67 -7.90 -5.41
CA PHE A 202 17.28 -8.27 -5.76
C PHE A 202 16.62 -7.29 -6.75
N ARG A 203 17.38 -6.29 -7.23
CA ARG A 203 16.89 -5.18 -8.06
C ARG A 203 15.63 -4.50 -7.49
N LEU A 204 15.50 -4.43 -6.16
CA LEU A 204 14.49 -3.61 -5.50
C LEU A 204 14.82 -2.12 -5.60
N VAL A 205 16.11 -1.81 -5.77
CA VAL A 205 16.63 -0.49 -6.12
C VAL A 205 17.67 -0.69 -7.21
N GLU A 206 17.45 -0.06 -8.36
CA GLU A 206 18.37 -0.18 -9.49
C GLU A 206 19.71 0.51 -9.20
N ALA A 207 20.80 -0.10 -9.69
CA ALA A 207 22.12 0.51 -9.66
C ALA A 207 22.14 1.74 -10.57
N THR A 208 22.70 2.84 -10.09
CA THR A 208 22.87 4.08 -10.87
C THR A 208 24.05 3.96 -11.84
N GLU A 209 25.12 3.31 -11.40
CA GLU A 209 26.32 3.02 -12.19
C GLU A 209 26.90 1.68 -11.75
N GLY A 210 27.72 1.09 -12.63
CA GLY A 210 28.29 -0.24 -12.44
C GLY A 210 27.31 -1.33 -12.86
N GLU A 211 27.72 -2.58 -12.64
CA GLU A 211 26.93 -3.75 -12.98
C GLU A 211 27.12 -4.88 -11.97
N ILE A 212 26.12 -5.76 -11.93
CA ILE A 212 26.12 -6.98 -11.12
C ILE A 212 25.90 -8.15 -12.09
N LEU A 213 26.84 -9.07 -12.09
CA LEU A 213 26.80 -10.29 -12.89
C LEU A 213 26.54 -11.49 -11.97
N VAL A 214 25.69 -12.41 -12.41
CA VAL A 214 25.44 -13.68 -11.73
C VAL A 214 25.66 -14.80 -12.74
N ASP A 215 26.64 -15.66 -12.48
CA ASP A 215 27.18 -16.64 -13.43
C ASP A 215 27.53 -16.04 -14.80
N GLY A 216 28.09 -14.81 -14.78
CA GLY A 216 28.49 -14.05 -15.97
C GLY A 216 27.35 -13.33 -16.70
N LEU A 217 26.10 -13.50 -16.26
CA LEU A 217 24.92 -12.84 -16.83
C LEU A 217 24.62 -11.55 -16.06
N ASN A 218 24.48 -10.42 -16.75
CA ASN A 218 24.14 -9.15 -16.11
C ASN A 218 22.67 -9.17 -15.64
N ILE A 219 22.44 -8.97 -14.34
CA ILE A 219 21.08 -9.03 -13.79
C ILE A 219 20.18 -7.89 -14.25
N SER A 220 20.74 -6.76 -14.71
CA SER A 220 19.95 -5.60 -15.18
C SER A 220 19.26 -5.87 -16.51
N THR A 221 19.71 -6.87 -17.28
CA THR A 221 19.15 -7.22 -18.59
C THR A 221 18.13 -8.36 -18.52
N ILE A 222 17.93 -8.97 -17.35
CA ILE A 222 16.98 -10.08 -17.13
C ILE A 222 15.63 -9.52 -16.65
N GLY A 223 14.54 -10.24 -16.88
CA GLY A 223 13.25 -9.96 -16.24
C GLY A 223 13.31 -10.13 -14.72
N LEU A 224 12.55 -9.31 -13.98
CA LEU A 224 12.56 -9.34 -12.52
C LEU A 224 12.02 -10.64 -11.94
N HIS A 225 11.03 -11.25 -12.58
CA HIS A 225 10.45 -12.53 -12.13
C HIS A 225 11.49 -13.64 -12.26
N ASP A 226 12.13 -13.75 -13.43
CA ASP A 226 13.15 -14.75 -13.70
C ASP A 226 14.37 -14.59 -12.77
N LEU A 227 14.72 -13.37 -12.35
CA LEU A 227 15.75 -13.13 -11.33
C LEU A 227 15.29 -13.54 -9.93
N ARG A 228 14.12 -13.04 -9.48
CA ARG A 228 13.66 -13.17 -8.10
C ARG A 228 13.18 -14.58 -7.75
N SER A 229 12.72 -15.36 -8.73
CA SER A 229 12.33 -16.77 -8.50
C SER A 229 13.51 -17.67 -8.13
N HIS A 230 14.73 -17.32 -8.56
CA HIS A 230 15.95 -18.08 -8.28
C HIS A 230 16.72 -17.57 -7.05
N PHE A 231 16.24 -16.50 -6.42
CA PHE A 231 16.88 -15.87 -5.26
C PHE A 231 15.99 -15.99 -4.02
N ALA A 232 16.56 -16.43 -2.91
CA ALA A 232 15.87 -16.50 -1.63
C ALA A 232 16.41 -15.46 -0.65
N ILE A 233 15.51 -14.77 0.08
CA ILE A 233 15.85 -13.81 1.12
C ILE A 233 15.02 -14.06 2.36
N ILE A 234 15.65 -13.92 3.53
CA ILE A 234 14.96 -13.86 4.82
C ILE A 234 14.92 -12.39 5.24
N PRO A 235 13.74 -11.76 5.34
CA PRO A 235 13.63 -10.35 5.72
C PRO A 235 14.05 -10.15 7.18
N GLN A 236 14.44 -8.91 7.52
CA GLN A 236 14.79 -8.56 8.90
C GLN A 236 13.58 -8.67 9.84
N ASP A 237 12.41 -8.22 9.36
CA ASP A 237 11.14 -8.34 10.06
C ASP A 237 10.26 -9.40 9.39
N PRO A 238 10.05 -10.58 10.01
CA PRO A 238 9.24 -11.63 9.41
C PRO A 238 7.77 -11.20 9.40
N THR A 239 7.19 -11.10 8.20
CA THR A 239 5.78 -10.79 8.01
C THR A 239 5.08 -12.01 7.42
N LEU A 240 3.95 -12.41 8.01
CA LEU A 240 3.08 -13.45 7.47
C LEU A 240 1.78 -12.84 6.96
N PHE A 241 1.26 -13.38 5.86
CA PHE A 241 -0.01 -12.98 5.29
C PHE A 241 -1.16 -13.65 6.04
N VAL A 242 -2.30 -12.96 6.09
CA VAL A 242 -3.53 -13.52 6.65
C VAL A 242 -3.96 -14.70 5.79
N GLY A 243 -3.90 -15.90 6.35
CA GLY A 243 -4.18 -17.13 5.63
C GLY A 243 -3.79 -18.37 6.42
N SER A 244 -3.83 -19.53 5.76
CA SER A 244 -3.35 -20.78 6.35
C SER A 244 -1.82 -20.82 6.41
N VAL A 245 -1.29 -21.74 7.23
CA VAL A 245 0.15 -22.04 7.23
C VAL A 245 0.58 -22.51 5.84
N ARG A 246 -0.22 -23.35 5.18
CA ARG A 246 0.06 -23.80 3.81
C ARG A 246 0.14 -22.65 2.81
N TYR A 247 -0.80 -21.70 2.85
CA TYR A 247 -0.78 -20.54 1.95
C TYR A 247 0.48 -19.68 2.12
N ASN A 248 0.96 -19.51 3.36
CA ASN A 248 2.18 -18.75 3.62
C ASN A 248 3.46 -19.47 3.18
N LEU A 249 3.45 -20.80 3.10
CA LEU A 249 4.60 -21.60 2.69
C LEU A 249 4.64 -21.85 1.18
N ASP A 250 3.48 -22.09 0.58
CA ASP A 250 3.32 -22.40 -0.84
C ASP A 250 2.05 -21.71 -1.38
N PRO A 251 2.14 -20.40 -1.69
CA PRO A 251 1.00 -19.64 -2.21
C PRO A 251 0.61 -20.04 -3.64
N LEU A 252 1.52 -20.65 -4.40
CA LEU A 252 1.32 -21.08 -5.79
C LEU A 252 0.80 -22.53 -5.90
N LEU A 253 0.78 -23.27 -4.78
CA LEU A 253 0.36 -24.68 -4.72
C LEU A 253 1.20 -25.59 -5.62
N GLU A 254 2.50 -25.32 -5.70
CA GLU A 254 3.45 -26.08 -6.53
C GLU A 254 3.93 -27.37 -5.84
N HIS A 255 3.82 -27.44 -4.51
CA HIS A 255 4.38 -28.53 -3.70
C HIS A 255 3.33 -29.36 -2.97
N THR A 256 3.60 -30.65 -2.82
CA THR A 256 2.71 -31.56 -2.08
C THR A 256 2.78 -31.33 -0.57
N ASP A 257 1.73 -31.70 0.17
CA ASP A 257 1.72 -31.60 1.63
C ASP A 257 2.87 -32.37 2.27
N GLN A 258 3.28 -33.50 1.66
CA GLN A 258 4.39 -34.30 2.16
C GLN A 258 5.72 -33.52 2.10
N GLU A 259 6.02 -32.87 0.99
CA GLU A 259 7.21 -32.03 0.83
C GLU A 259 7.21 -30.87 1.84
N ILE A 260 6.05 -30.24 2.06
CA ILE A 260 5.90 -29.19 3.06
C ILE A 260 6.18 -29.73 4.48
N TRP A 261 5.65 -30.91 4.83
CA TRP A 261 5.92 -31.52 6.12
C TRP A 261 7.40 -31.88 6.33
N GLU A 262 8.10 -32.32 5.28
CA GLU A 262 9.55 -32.58 5.32
C GLU A 262 10.35 -31.29 5.58
N VAL A 263 9.96 -30.18 4.95
CA VAL A 263 10.59 -28.87 5.20
C VAL A 263 10.29 -28.38 6.63
N LEU A 264 9.05 -28.53 7.10
CA LEU A 264 8.66 -28.17 8.47
C LEU A 264 9.40 -29.00 9.53
N GLU A 265 9.74 -30.25 9.22
CA GLU A 265 10.56 -31.09 10.07
C GLU A 265 12.02 -30.59 10.13
N LYS A 266 12.62 -30.26 8.97
CA LYS A 266 13.96 -29.63 8.91
C LYS A 266 14.01 -28.30 9.66
N CYS A 267 12.91 -27.54 9.65
CA CYS A 267 12.77 -26.28 10.38
C CYS A 267 12.33 -26.45 11.85
N GLN A 268 12.17 -27.68 12.35
CA GLN A 268 11.76 -27.98 13.73
C GLN A 268 10.37 -27.41 14.13
N LEU A 269 9.49 -27.18 13.15
CA LEU A 269 8.14 -26.63 13.33
C LEU A 269 7.01 -27.66 13.23
N ARG A 270 7.33 -28.90 12.82
CA ARG A 270 6.34 -29.98 12.64
C ARG A 270 5.44 -30.20 13.85
N ALA A 271 6.01 -30.39 15.05
CA ALA A 271 5.24 -30.64 16.26
C ALA A 271 4.28 -29.48 16.61
N VAL A 272 4.74 -28.23 16.45
CA VAL A 272 3.96 -27.03 16.78
C VAL A 272 2.74 -26.91 15.86
N ILE A 273 2.88 -27.29 14.59
CA ILE A 273 1.79 -27.23 13.62
C ILE A 273 0.83 -28.41 13.80
N GLN A 274 1.34 -29.60 14.15
CA GLN A 274 0.50 -30.77 14.46
C GLN A 274 -0.36 -30.60 15.71
N GLU A 275 0.10 -29.82 16.69
CA GLU A 275 -0.69 -29.48 17.88
C GLU A 275 -1.88 -28.56 17.57
N LYS A 276 -1.89 -27.89 16.40
CA LYS A 276 -3.04 -27.07 15.98
C LYS A 276 -4.14 -27.95 15.41
N GLU A 277 -5.39 -27.62 15.75
CA GLU A 277 -6.60 -28.38 15.34
C GLU A 277 -6.67 -28.66 13.82
N ASP A 278 -6.28 -27.67 13.00
CA ASP A 278 -6.36 -27.76 11.53
C ASP A 278 -5.01 -28.03 10.85
N GLY A 279 -3.93 -28.28 11.60
CA GLY A 279 -2.60 -28.54 11.04
C GLY A 279 -2.13 -27.45 10.06
N LEU A 280 -1.85 -27.85 8.81
CA LEU A 280 -1.44 -26.95 7.72
C LEU A 280 -2.53 -25.95 7.29
N ASN A 281 -3.81 -26.30 7.48
CA ASN A 281 -4.94 -25.45 7.13
C ASN A 281 -5.30 -24.47 8.25
N SER A 282 -4.61 -24.54 9.39
CA SER A 282 -4.81 -23.61 10.48
C SER A 282 -4.58 -22.17 10.02
N VAL A 283 -5.62 -21.36 10.14
CA VAL A 283 -5.56 -19.92 9.87
C VAL A 283 -4.64 -19.32 10.94
N GLY A 284 -3.52 -18.77 10.50
CA GLY A 284 -2.55 -18.15 11.38
C GLY A 284 -3.12 -16.88 12.02
N LYS A 285 -3.82 -17.01 13.15
CA LYS A 285 -3.68 -16.01 14.21
C LYS A 285 -2.39 -16.37 14.94
N LEU A 286 -1.32 -15.64 14.65
CA LEU A 286 -0.20 -15.60 15.59
C LEU A 286 -0.75 -14.98 16.88
N ILE A 287 -1.04 -15.86 17.84
CA ILE A 287 -0.69 -15.58 19.22
C ILE A 287 0.77 -15.11 19.14
N GLU A 288 1.04 -13.86 19.50
CA GLU A 288 2.40 -13.37 19.75
C GLU A 288 3.12 -14.49 20.51
N TYR A 289 4.01 -15.23 19.85
CA TYR A 289 5.04 -15.96 20.57
C TYR A 289 6.01 -14.88 21.02
N ASP A 290 5.57 -14.18 22.07
CA ASP A 290 6.06 -12.90 22.53
C ASP A 290 7.48 -12.97 23.13
N GLU A 291 8.16 -14.11 23.00
CA GLU A 291 9.50 -14.26 23.53
C GLU A 291 10.36 -15.17 22.64
N PRO A 292 11.34 -14.58 21.92
CA PRO A 292 12.49 -15.29 21.37
C PRO A 292 13.20 -16.20 22.40
N LEU A 293 12.99 -15.95 23.71
CA LEU A 293 13.46 -16.83 24.79
C LEU A 293 12.94 -18.26 24.68
N LYS A 294 11.70 -18.50 24.22
CA LYS A 294 11.15 -19.86 24.09
C LYS A 294 11.87 -20.68 23.01
N LEU A 295 12.34 -20.03 21.95
CA LEU A 295 13.18 -20.65 20.91
C LEU A 295 14.62 -20.87 21.38
N MET A 296 15.12 -20.06 22.31
CA MET A 296 16.42 -20.26 22.96
C MET A 296 16.39 -21.34 24.06
N SER A 297 15.27 -21.49 24.78
CA SER A 297 15.13 -22.40 25.92
C SER A 297 14.78 -23.84 25.52
N ARG A 298 14.42 -24.09 24.25
CA ARG A 298 14.08 -25.42 23.75
C ARG A 298 15.37 -26.22 23.51
N GLU A 299 15.57 -27.31 24.25
CA GLU A 299 16.72 -28.21 24.06
C GLU A 299 16.72 -28.78 22.62
N GLY A 300 17.82 -28.59 21.89
CA GLY A 300 17.96 -29.02 20.49
C GLY A 300 17.60 -27.98 19.42
N SER A 301 17.19 -26.77 19.81
CA SER A 301 16.94 -25.66 18.87
C SER A 301 18.19 -25.29 18.07
N LEU A 302 18.12 -25.38 16.73
CA LEU A 302 19.19 -24.94 15.82
C LEU A 302 19.48 -23.44 16.00
N PHE A 303 18.45 -22.64 16.27
CA PHE A 303 18.60 -21.21 16.59
C PHE A 303 19.39 -21.00 17.89
N GLY A 304 19.07 -21.77 18.93
CA GLY A 304 19.81 -21.75 20.20
C GLY A 304 21.27 -22.23 20.08
N GLN A 305 21.56 -23.14 19.15
CA GLN A 305 22.93 -23.59 18.83
C GLN A 305 23.71 -22.52 18.06
N LEU A 306 23.09 -21.89 17.06
CA LEU A 306 23.70 -20.87 16.21
C LEU A 306 24.03 -19.60 17.02
N VAL A 307 23.12 -19.19 17.92
CA VAL A 307 23.37 -18.10 18.88
C VAL A 307 24.52 -18.47 19.82
N ARG A 308 24.54 -19.69 20.40
CA ARG A 308 25.65 -20.15 21.26
C ARG A 308 27.00 -20.16 20.53
N GLU A 309 27.03 -20.59 19.28
CA GLU A 309 28.25 -20.60 18.46
C GLU A 309 28.74 -19.19 18.11
N TYR A 310 27.81 -18.24 17.88
CA TYR A 310 28.15 -16.84 17.67
C TYR A 310 28.78 -16.21 18.93
N TRP A 311 28.18 -16.45 20.12
CA TRP A 311 28.69 -15.93 21.38
C TRP A 311 30.01 -16.57 21.84
N SER A 312 30.25 -17.84 21.53
CA SER A 312 31.52 -18.50 21.85
C SER A 312 32.69 -18.00 20.99
N ARG A 313 32.41 -17.50 19.78
CA ARG A 313 33.42 -16.88 18.90
C ARG A 313 33.74 -15.45 19.30
N THR A 314 32.79 -14.69 19.84
CA THR A 314 33.02 -13.32 20.34
C THR A 314 33.73 -13.28 21.69
N SER A 315 33.53 -14.27 22.56
CA SER A 315 34.29 -14.40 23.81
C SER A 315 35.75 -14.83 23.58
N ASN A 316 36.02 -15.62 22.55
CA ASN A 316 37.39 -16.02 22.19
C ASN A 316 38.18 -14.95 21.42
N SER A 317 37.54 -13.89 20.92
CA SER A 317 38.23 -12.75 20.29
C SER A 317 38.50 -11.59 21.24
N SER A 318 38.25 -11.76 22.54
CA SER A 318 38.43 -10.74 23.57
C SER A 318 39.46 -11.12 24.67
N ASN A 319 40.29 -12.13 24.42
CA ASN A 319 41.50 -12.45 25.19
C ASN A 319 42.75 -12.36 24.31
#